data_AF-A0A822FI39-F1
#
_entry.id   AF-A0A822FI39-F1
#
_cell.length_a   1.000
_cell.length_b   1.000
_cell.length_c   1.000
_cell.angle_alpha   90.00
_cell.angle_beta   90.00
_cell.angle_gamma   90.00
#
_symmetry.space_group_name_H-M   'P 1'
#
loop_
_entity.id
_entity.type
_entity.pdbx_description
1 polymer ?
#
loop_
_entity_poly.entity_id
_entity_poly.type
_entity_poly.pdbx_seq_one_letter_code
_entity_poly.pdbx_strand_id
1 'polypeptide(L)' 'STIERCDKIFVIHKGHLFEQGTHEELMENGNGIYRELVRRQRMDIDN' A
#
# COMPACT_ATOMS: atom_id res chain seq x y z
N SER A 1 -2.36 12.86 0.05
CA SER A 1 -1.05 12.57 -0.57
C SER A 1 -1.20 11.96 -1.95
N THR A 2 -0.20 12.06 -2.85
CA THR A 2 -0.26 11.59 -4.25
C THR A 2 -0.64 10.11 -4.39
N ILE A 3 -0.21 9.25 -3.45
CA ILE A 3 -0.51 7.80 -3.43
C ILE A 3 -1.96 7.51 -3.00
N GLU A 4 -2.54 8.34 -2.13
CA GLU A 4 -3.93 8.17 -1.66
C GLU A 4 -4.96 8.57 -2.73
N ARG A 5 -4.57 9.32 -3.76
CA ARG A 5 -5.43 9.74 -4.88
C ARG A 5 -5.21 8.93 -6.15
N CYS A 6 -4.40 7.87 -6.11
CA CYS A 6 -4.22 7.02 -7.28
C CYS A 6 -5.49 6.20 -7.54
N ASP A 7 -5.96 6.19 -8.78
CA ASP A 7 -7.09 5.36 -9.22
C ASP A 7 -6.79 3.86 -9.07
N LYS A 8 -5.51 3.50 -9.12
CA LYS A 8 -5.05 2.12 -8.93
C LYS A 8 -3.60 2.07 -8.47
N ILE A 9 -3.32 1.14 -7.58
CA ILE A 9 -2.02 0.88 -6.98
C ILE A 9 -1.64 -0.55 -7.31
N PHE A 10 -0.37 -0.79 -7.64
CA PHE A 10 0.19 -2.11 -7.93
C PHE A 10 1.36 -2.39 -6.99
N VAL A 11 1.25 -3.44 -6.20
CA VAL A 11 2.29 -3.89 -5.27
C VAL A 11 3.08 -5.01 -5.91
N ILE A 12 4.36 -4.77 -6.16
CA ILE A 12 5.28 -5.76 -6.72
C ILE A 12 6.15 -6.30 -5.59
N HIS A 13 6.15 -7.61 -5.40
CA HIS A 13 7.02 -8.30 -4.45
C HIS A 13 7.79 -9.41 -5.18
N LYS A 14 9.13 -9.41 -5.03
CA LYS A 14 10.02 -10.39 -5.68
C LYS A 14 9.82 -10.51 -7.20
N GLY A 15 9.52 -9.40 -7.87
CA GLY A 15 9.30 -9.37 -9.32
C GLY A 15 7.92 -9.87 -9.77
N HIS A 16 7.01 -10.18 -8.84
CA HIS A 16 5.64 -10.59 -9.13
C HIS A 16 4.63 -9.57 -8.60
N LEU A 17 3.54 -9.39 -9.34
CA LEU A 17 2.40 -8.62 -8.86
C LEU A 17 1.74 -9.38 -7.71
N PHE A 18 1.80 -8.80 -6.51
CA PHE A 18 1.24 -9.39 -5.30
C PHE A 18 -0.17 -8.88 -5.03
N GLU A 19 -0.38 -7.57 -5.18
CA GLU A 19 -1.68 -6.93 -4.96
C GLU A 19 -1.92 -5.79 -5.96
N GLN A 20 -3.19 -5.56 -6.29
CA GLN A 20 -3.61 -4.40 -7.05
C GLN A 20 -4.99 -3.93 -6.59
N GLY A 21 -5.24 -2.63 -6.61
CA GLY A 21 -6.53 -2.07 -6.21
C GLY A 21 -6.45 -0.58 -5.90
N THR A 22 -7.52 -0.02 -5.39
CA THR A 22 -7.52 1.33 -4.82
C THR A 22 -6.81 1.35 -3.46
N HIS A 23 -6.51 2.55 -2.96
CA HIS A 23 -5.96 2.69 -1.61
C HIS A 23 -6.85 2.00 -0.55
N GLU A 24 -8.16 2.18 -0.65
CA GLU A 24 -9.13 1.63 0.30
C GLU A 24 -9.16 0.11 0.25
N GLU A 25 -9.24 -0.49 -0.95
CA GLU A 25 -9.24 -1.94 -1.15
C GLU A 25 -7.98 -2.60 -0.58
N LEU A 26 -6.82 -1.98 -0.80
CA LEU A 26 -5.55 -2.51 -0.31
C LEU A 26 -5.34 -2.31 1.20
N MET A 27 -6.01 -1.31 1.80
CA MET A 27 -5.97 -1.06 3.24
C MET A 27 -6.93 -1.95 4.02
N GLU A 28 -8.05 -2.35 3.41
CA GLU A 28 -8.99 -3.34 3.95
C GLU A 28 -8.40 -4.74 4.00
N ASN A 29 -7.44 -5.06 3.12
CA ASN A 29 -6.74 -6.34 3.19
C ASN A 29 -5.85 -6.41 4.45
N GLY A 30 -6.36 -7.11 5.47
CA GLY A 30 -5.71 -7.25 6.77
C GLY A 30 -4.30 -7.84 6.71
N ASN A 31 -4.02 -8.70 5.72
CA ASN A 31 -2.74 -9.37 5.47
C ASN A 31 -2.01 -8.81 4.23
N GLY A 32 -2.42 -7.65 3.71
CA GLY A 32 -1.82 -7.04 2.53
C GLY A 32 -0.45 -6.43 2.79
N ILE A 33 0.47 -6.57 1.83
CA ILE A 33 1.81 -5.96 1.88
C ILE A 33 1.68 -4.44 1.81
N TYR A 34 0.73 -3.93 1.02
CA TYR A 34 0.47 -2.50 0.90
C TYR A 34 0.22 -1.84 2.26
N ARG A 35 -0.67 -2.43 3.06
CA ARG A 35 -1.06 -1.92 4.39
C ARG A 35 0.13 -1.83 5.33
N GLU A 36 1.00 -2.85 5.31
CA GLU A 36 2.22 -2.86 6.12
C GLU A 36 3.21 -1.78 5.68
N LEU A 37 3.42 -1.64 4.36
CA LEU A 37 4.27 -0.58 3.79
C LEU A 37 3.78 0.82 4.18
N VAL A 38 2.48 1.08 4.05
CA VAL A 38 1.87 2.37 4.42
C VAL A 38 2.00 2.64 5.92
N ARG A 39 1.80 1.62 6.77
CA ARG A 39 2.01 1.75 8.22
C ARG A 39 3.46 2.12 8.57
N ARG A 40 4.43 1.45 7.95
CA ARG A 40 5.86 1.75 8.15
C ARG A 40 6.19 3.17 7.69
N GLN A 41 5.75 3.56 6.49
CA GLN A 41 5.99 4.90 5.95
C GLN A 41 5.37 6.01 6.83
N ARG A 42 4.23 5.77 7.47
CA ARG A 42 3.63 6.73 8.42
C ARG A 42 4.43 6.83 9.73
N MET A 43 5.03 5.74 10.21
CA MET A 43 5.86 5.78 11.42
C MET A 43 7.19 6.52 11.21
N ASP A 44 7.73 6.54 10.00
CA ASP A 44 8.96 7.28 9.67
C ASP A 44 8.77 8.81 9.62
N ILE A 45 7.53 9.31 9.66
CA ILE A 45 7.22 10.75 9.62
C ILE A 45 7.24 11.39 11.03
N ASP A 46 7.27 10.57 12.09
CA ASP A 46 7.22 11.03 13.50
C ASP A 46 8.59 11.07 14.21
N ASN A 47 9.71 11.12 13.48
CA ASN A 47 11.07 11.22 14.07
C ASN A 47 11.90 12.39 13.55
#